data_AF-A0A525HI18-F1
#
_entry.id   AF-A0A525HI18-F1
#
_cell.length_a   1.000
_cell.length_b   1.000
_cell.length_c   1.000
_cell.angle_alpha   90.00
_cell.angle_beta   90.00
_cell.angle_gamma   90.00
#
_symmetry.space_group_name_H-M   'P 1'
#
loop_
_entity.id
_entity.type
_entity.pdbx_description
1 polymer ?
#
loop_
_entity_poly.entity_id
_entity_poly.type
_entity_poly.pdbx_seq_one_letter_code
_entity_poly.pdbx_strand_id
1 'polypeptide(L)'
;MCPPCSRLPCLPRLCYQAAMRARNPLYVMAKPPPDVAARVAALPRNDSGRGPELLHVTLMKLFDLYRAPPDWLPQVIAALDRFEGVAFPLRFDRIENRKAVTLRTRDPLAEARAFQASLVRHLVEHRAPMMLGTTPEPHLTINYAGDRLRGAKTPPVGWTVDEILLVESQVGKATHIVHGRWPLRTTEA
;
A
#
# COMPACT_ATOMS: atom_id res chain seq x y z
N MET A 1 -64.56 -17.87 -9.15
CA MET A 1 -64.39 -16.50 -9.68
C MET A 1 -63.15 -15.90 -9.03
N CYS A 2 -62.03 -15.87 -9.76
CA CYS A 2 -60.78 -15.22 -9.31
C CYS A 2 -60.70 -13.81 -9.90
N PRO A 3 -60.21 -12.79 -9.17
CA PRO A 3 -59.90 -11.51 -9.78
C PRO A 3 -58.53 -11.54 -10.48
N PRO A 4 -58.32 -10.69 -11.50
CA PRO A 4 -57.13 -10.73 -12.34
C PRO A 4 -55.92 -10.08 -11.67
N CYS A 5 -54.76 -10.73 -11.80
CA CYS A 5 -53.46 -10.22 -11.37
C CYS A 5 -52.93 -9.22 -12.41
N SER A 6 -53.03 -7.92 -12.10
CA SER A 6 -52.61 -6.82 -12.96
C SER A 6 -51.10 -6.57 -12.85
N ARG A 7 -50.45 -6.60 -14.01
CA ARG A 7 -49.07 -6.20 -14.29
C ARG A 7 -48.77 -4.78 -13.82
N LEU A 8 -47.66 -4.57 -13.12
CA LEU A 8 -46.91 -3.30 -13.00
C LEU A 8 -45.40 -3.63 -12.99
N PRO A 9 -44.53 -2.70 -13.42
CA PRO A 9 -43.50 -2.99 -14.41
C PRO A 9 -42.12 -3.23 -13.80
N CYS A 10 -41.27 -3.92 -14.58
CA CYS A 10 -39.81 -3.89 -14.44
C CYS A 10 -39.32 -2.44 -14.32
N LEU A 11 -38.88 -2.04 -13.12
CA LEU A 11 -38.11 -0.82 -12.94
C LEU A 11 -36.64 -1.11 -13.33
N PRO A 12 -36.08 -0.31 -14.24
CA PRO A 12 -34.77 -0.56 -14.83
C PRO A 12 -33.64 -0.08 -13.91
N ARG A 13 -32.64 -0.94 -13.72
CA ARG A 13 -31.21 -0.59 -13.86
C ARG A 13 -30.64 0.50 -12.92
N LEU A 14 -31.14 0.67 -11.70
CA LEU A 14 -30.69 1.72 -10.75
C LEU A 14 -30.17 1.24 -9.39
N CYS A 15 -29.95 -0.07 -9.19
CA CYS A 15 -29.39 -0.60 -7.94
C CYS A 15 -28.10 -1.43 -8.12
N TYR A 16 -27.39 -1.26 -9.24
CA TYR A 16 -26.07 -1.87 -9.47
C TYR A 16 -24.95 -0.82 -9.47
N GLN A 17 -25.10 0.26 -8.71
CA GLN A 17 -23.95 0.84 -8.03
C GLN A 17 -23.92 0.15 -6.68
N ALA A 18 -23.28 -1.03 -6.62
CA ALA A 18 -22.80 -1.54 -5.35
C ALA A 18 -22.03 -0.38 -4.71
N ALA A 19 -22.59 0.19 -3.65
CA ALA A 19 -21.94 1.21 -2.87
C ALA A 19 -20.57 0.66 -2.50
N MET A 20 -19.53 1.11 -3.22
CA MET A 20 -18.16 0.95 -2.79
C MET A 20 -18.13 1.63 -1.43
N ARG A 21 -18.28 0.85 -0.36
CA ARG A 21 -18.21 1.36 1.00
C ARG A 21 -16.95 2.22 1.06
N ALA A 22 -17.10 3.48 1.45
CA ALA A 22 -15.96 4.38 1.61
C ALA A 22 -14.91 3.66 2.47
N ARG A 23 -13.67 3.64 1.97
CA ARG A 23 -12.54 2.94 2.59
C ARG A 23 -11.32 3.82 2.50
N ASN A 24 -10.73 4.07 3.66
CA ASN A 24 -9.57 4.92 3.85
C ASN A 24 -8.50 4.10 4.63
N PRO A 25 -7.98 3.00 4.06
CA PRO A 25 -6.95 2.20 4.70
C PRO A 25 -5.70 3.04 4.96
N LEU A 26 -5.16 2.87 6.16
CA LEU A 26 -3.95 3.50 6.64
C LEU A 26 -2.77 2.53 6.48
N TYR A 27 -1.68 3.04 5.92
CA TYR A 27 -0.47 2.29 5.65
C TYR A 27 0.76 3.02 6.17
N VAL A 28 1.73 2.25 6.66
CA VAL A 28 3.13 2.70 6.67
C VAL A 28 3.76 2.24 5.36
N MET A 29 4.34 3.17 4.61
CA MET A 29 4.88 2.88 3.28
C MET A 29 6.19 3.63 3.03
N ALA A 30 6.99 3.08 2.11
CA ALA A 30 8.15 3.75 1.53
C ALA A 30 7.82 4.16 0.10
N LYS A 31 8.19 5.37 -0.29
CA LYS A 31 8.13 5.81 -1.69
C LYS A 31 9.50 5.67 -2.34
N PRO A 32 9.58 5.29 -3.63
CA PRO A 32 10.82 5.41 -4.38
C PRO A 32 11.18 6.89 -4.55
N PRO A 33 12.49 7.23 -4.58
CA PRO A 33 12.92 8.58 -4.94
C PRO A 33 12.53 8.91 -6.39
N PRO A 34 12.44 10.20 -6.77
CA PRO A 34 11.87 10.64 -8.05
C PRO A 34 12.50 9.98 -9.30
N ASP A 35 13.81 9.77 -9.30
CA ASP A 35 14.54 9.12 -10.38
C ASP A 35 14.15 7.63 -10.52
N VAL A 36 14.04 6.92 -9.39
CA VAL A 36 13.60 5.53 -9.36
C VAL A 36 12.13 5.43 -9.74
N ALA A 37 11.28 6.34 -9.26
CA ALA A 37 9.86 6.40 -9.62
C ALA A 37 9.67 6.61 -11.14
N ALA A 38 10.44 7.50 -11.75
CA ALA A 38 10.42 7.74 -13.19
C ALA A 38 10.88 6.50 -13.98
N ARG A 39 11.95 5.83 -13.53
CA ARG A 39 12.40 4.56 -14.12
C ARG A 39 11.33 3.47 -14.05
N VAL A 40 10.62 3.37 -12.92
CA VAL A 40 9.51 2.41 -12.75
C VAL A 40 8.32 2.76 -13.64
N ALA A 41 7.97 4.04 -13.73
CA ALA A 41 6.86 4.50 -14.57
C ALA A 41 7.10 4.21 -16.06
N ALA A 42 8.37 4.19 -16.48
CA ALA A 42 8.79 3.83 -17.83
C ALA A 42 8.86 2.31 -18.09
N LEU A 43 8.67 1.46 -17.08
CA LEU A 43 8.71 0.01 -17.28
C LEU A 43 7.53 -0.47 -18.14
N PRO A 44 7.75 -1.52 -18.95
CA PRO A 44 6.64 -2.19 -19.61
C PRO A 44 5.68 -2.76 -18.55
N ARG A 45 4.38 -2.79 -18.88
CA ARG A 45 3.29 -3.29 -18.02
C ARG A 45 2.89 -2.35 -16.87
N ASN A 46 3.59 -1.23 -16.66
CA ASN A 46 3.13 -0.17 -15.78
C ASN A 46 1.81 0.44 -16.31
N ASP A 47 0.92 0.84 -15.41
CA ASP A 47 -0.30 1.57 -15.75
C ASP A 47 0.05 3.04 -16.00
N SER A 48 0.06 3.46 -17.27
CA SER A 48 0.36 4.84 -17.66
C SER A 48 -0.71 5.84 -17.23
N GLY A 49 -1.91 5.38 -16.84
CA GLY A 49 -2.97 6.22 -16.29
C GLY A 49 -2.74 6.60 -14.83
N ARG A 50 -1.71 6.05 -14.17
CA ARG A 50 -1.34 6.37 -12.80
C ARG A 50 0.02 7.05 -12.75
N GLY A 51 0.06 8.19 -12.07
CA GLY A 51 1.28 8.96 -11.92
C GLY A 51 2.31 8.30 -10.99
N PRO A 52 3.61 8.60 -11.19
CA PRO A 52 4.71 8.04 -10.39
C PRO A 52 4.59 8.34 -8.89
N GLU A 53 3.88 9.40 -8.50
CA GLU A 53 3.64 9.81 -7.11
C GLU A 53 2.81 8.79 -6.30
N LEU A 54 2.11 7.88 -6.97
CA LEU A 54 1.33 6.82 -6.34
C LEU A 54 2.13 5.53 -6.15
N LEU A 55 3.32 5.41 -6.75
CA LEU A 55 4.20 4.27 -6.57
C LEU A 55 4.70 4.24 -5.11
N HIS A 56 4.61 3.06 -4.50
CA HIS A 56 5.05 2.85 -3.12
C HIS A 56 5.24 1.36 -2.84
N VAL A 57 5.98 1.07 -1.77
CA VAL A 57 6.07 -0.23 -1.13
C VAL A 57 5.36 -0.13 0.22
N THR A 58 4.30 -0.92 0.40
CA THR A 58 3.63 -1.02 1.70
C THR A 58 4.51 -1.81 2.67
N LEU A 59 4.91 -1.19 3.78
CA LEU A 59 5.68 -1.84 4.84
C LEU A 59 4.77 -2.38 5.94
N MET A 60 3.68 -1.68 6.25
CA MET A 60 2.69 -2.13 7.21
C MET A 60 1.29 -1.67 6.80
N LYS A 61 0.31 -2.55 6.96
CA LYS A 61 -1.11 -2.25 6.87
C LYS A 61 -1.65 -2.07 8.28
N LEU A 62 -2.24 -0.92 8.57
CA LEU A 62 -2.83 -0.65 9.87
C LEU A 62 -4.33 -0.97 9.79
N PHE A 63 -5.19 0.02 9.92
CA PHE A 63 -6.64 -0.10 9.95
C PHE A 63 -7.29 0.84 8.92
N ASP A 64 -8.61 0.75 8.76
CA ASP A 64 -9.36 1.67 7.91
C ASP A 64 -9.83 2.86 8.74
N LEU A 65 -9.36 4.07 8.41
CA LEU A 65 -9.72 5.29 9.12
C LEU A 65 -11.22 5.59 9.08
N TYR A 66 -11.94 5.12 8.06
CA TYR A 66 -13.38 5.26 7.99
C TYR A 66 -14.10 4.49 9.13
N ARG A 67 -13.44 3.48 9.72
CA ARG A 67 -14.01 2.60 10.76
C ARG A 67 -13.32 2.73 12.11
N ALA A 68 -12.13 3.29 12.14
CA ALA A 68 -11.33 3.38 13.35
C ALA A 68 -11.89 4.47 14.29
N PRO A 69 -11.77 4.28 15.60
CA PRO A 69 -11.92 5.37 16.57
C PRO A 69 -11.03 6.57 16.22
N PRO A 70 -11.52 7.81 16.43
CA PRO A 70 -10.82 9.03 15.99
C PRO A 70 -9.47 9.26 16.69
N ASP A 71 -9.28 8.68 17.87
CA ASP A 71 -8.05 8.75 18.66
C ASP A 71 -6.94 7.79 18.17
N TRP A 72 -7.26 6.82 17.32
CA TRP A 72 -6.28 5.83 16.86
C TRP A 72 -5.20 6.43 15.97
N LEU A 73 -5.56 7.33 15.05
CA LEU A 73 -4.57 7.97 14.18
C LEU A 73 -3.57 8.81 15.00
N PRO A 74 -4.00 9.71 15.91
CA PRO A 74 -3.09 10.41 16.81
C PRO A 74 -2.19 9.48 17.64
N GLN A 75 -2.70 8.36 18.15
CA GLN A 75 -1.90 7.39 18.91
C GLN A 75 -0.80 6.73 18.06
N VAL A 76 -1.11 6.37 16.82
CA VAL A 76 -0.11 5.83 15.88
C VAL A 76 0.94 6.88 15.55
N ILE A 77 0.54 8.12 15.26
CA ILE A 77 1.47 9.22 14.99
C ILE A 77 2.42 9.42 16.19
N ALA A 78 1.87 9.52 17.40
CA ALA A 78 2.67 9.70 18.61
C ALA A 78 3.63 8.54 18.87
N ALA A 79 3.27 7.31 18.49
CA ALA A 79 4.18 6.17 18.58
C ALA A 79 5.29 6.26 17.53
N LEU A 80 4.97 6.61 16.29
CA LEU A 80 5.96 6.77 15.21
C LEU A 80 6.93 7.93 15.48
N ASP A 81 6.49 9.01 16.13
CA ASP A 81 7.37 10.13 16.54
C ASP A 81 8.51 9.69 17.47
N ARG A 82 8.34 8.56 18.16
CA ARG A 82 9.36 7.95 19.03
C ARG A 82 10.12 6.79 18.37
N PHE A 83 9.82 6.47 17.11
CA PHE A 83 10.41 5.32 16.44
C PHE A 83 11.74 5.67 15.78
N GLU A 84 12.82 5.04 16.25
CA GLU A 84 14.15 5.19 15.66
C GLU A 84 14.51 4.03 14.73
N GLY A 85 13.92 4.03 13.54
CA GLY A 85 14.22 3.04 12.51
C GLY A 85 15.60 3.22 11.86
N VAL A 86 16.08 2.14 11.24
CA VAL A 86 17.33 2.10 10.47
C VAL A 86 16.98 2.00 8.98
N ALA A 87 17.68 2.76 8.14
CA ALA A 87 17.53 2.74 6.70
C ALA A 87 17.92 1.37 6.14
N PHE A 88 17.24 0.92 5.08
CA PHE A 88 17.44 -0.42 4.53
C PHE A 88 17.28 -0.44 3.00
N PRO A 89 18.02 -1.30 2.28
CA PRO A 89 17.91 -1.39 0.84
C PRO A 89 16.65 -2.17 0.43
N LEU A 90 16.07 -1.76 -0.68
CA LEU A 90 15.09 -2.54 -1.45
C LEU A 90 15.64 -2.76 -2.85
N ARG A 91 15.46 -3.97 -3.36
CA ARG A 91 15.86 -4.33 -4.71
C ARG A 91 14.87 -5.33 -5.31
N PHE A 92 14.43 -5.05 -6.52
CA PHE A 92 13.46 -5.84 -7.28
C PHE A 92 14.01 -6.09 -8.68
N ASP A 93 13.94 -7.33 -9.15
CA ASP A 93 14.52 -7.79 -10.41
C ASP A 93 13.53 -8.59 -11.25
N ARG A 94 12.25 -8.62 -10.84
CA ARG A 94 11.19 -9.36 -11.52
C ARG A 94 9.88 -8.59 -11.56
N ILE A 95 9.17 -8.73 -12.67
CA ILE A 95 7.76 -8.36 -12.80
C ILE A 95 6.93 -9.63 -12.66
N GLU A 96 5.99 -9.64 -11.73
CA GLU A 96 5.04 -10.75 -11.54
C GLU A 96 3.61 -10.24 -11.58
N ASN A 97 2.72 -11.03 -12.19
CA ASN A 97 1.29 -10.80 -12.09
C ASN A 97 0.66 -11.85 -11.17
N ARG A 98 0.09 -11.39 -10.05
CA ARG A 98 -0.72 -12.21 -9.14
C ARG A 98 -2.15 -11.67 -9.12
N LYS A 99 -2.47 -10.84 -8.13
CA LYS A 99 -3.72 -10.05 -8.10
C LYS A 99 -3.58 -8.68 -8.79
N ALA A 100 -2.34 -8.27 -9.00
CA ALA A 100 -1.90 -7.05 -9.67
C ALA A 100 -0.50 -7.33 -10.25
N VAL A 101 -0.06 -6.47 -11.17
CA VAL A 101 1.32 -6.48 -11.68
C VAL A 101 2.22 -5.77 -10.67
N THR A 102 3.27 -6.45 -10.24
CA THR A 102 4.15 -6.01 -9.15
C THR A 102 5.62 -6.23 -9.49
N LEU A 103 6.49 -5.33 -9.03
CA LEU A 103 7.91 -5.56 -8.90
C LEU A 103 8.20 -6.35 -7.63
N ARG A 104 8.99 -7.41 -7.79
CA ARG A 104 9.36 -8.37 -6.74
C ARG A 104 10.81 -8.82 -6.93
N THR A 105 11.32 -9.51 -5.92
CA THR A 105 12.56 -10.27 -6.01
C THR A 105 12.37 -11.67 -5.43
N ARG A 106 13.28 -12.58 -5.74
CA ARG A 106 13.42 -13.87 -5.06
C ARG A 106 14.43 -13.81 -3.92
N ASP A 107 15.27 -12.79 -3.90
CA ASP A 107 16.25 -12.61 -2.84
C ASP A 107 15.51 -12.32 -1.53
N PRO A 108 15.98 -12.88 -0.40
CA PRO A 108 15.38 -12.58 0.88
C PRO A 108 15.60 -11.09 1.20
N LEU A 109 14.53 -10.30 1.20
CA LEU A 109 14.53 -8.90 1.66
C LEU A 109 14.68 -8.83 3.20
N ALA A 110 15.82 -9.32 3.70
CA ALA A 110 16.06 -9.57 5.12
C ALA A 110 15.99 -8.28 5.95
N GLU A 111 16.63 -7.21 5.50
CA GLU A 111 16.63 -5.94 6.23
C GLU A 111 15.24 -5.29 6.25
N ALA A 112 14.49 -5.36 5.14
CA ALA A 112 13.09 -4.88 5.12
C ALA A 112 12.20 -5.68 6.09
N ARG A 113 12.41 -7.00 6.20
CA ARG A 113 11.69 -7.84 7.18
C ARG A 113 12.12 -7.53 8.62
N ALA A 114 13.41 -7.29 8.86
CA ALA A 114 13.91 -6.86 10.17
C ALA A 114 13.34 -5.50 10.57
N PHE A 115 13.25 -4.56 9.63
CA PHE A 115 12.59 -3.28 9.81
C PHE A 115 11.11 -3.46 10.18
N GLN A 116 10.37 -4.26 9.41
CA GLN A 116 8.96 -4.57 9.69
C GLN A 116 8.78 -5.16 11.10
N ALA A 117 9.65 -6.09 11.50
CA ALA A 117 9.62 -6.69 12.84
C ALA A 117 9.92 -5.67 13.94
N SER A 118 10.91 -4.79 13.73
CA SER A 118 11.24 -3.71 14.66
C SER A 118 10.06 -2.75 14.83
N LEU A 119 9.43 -2.35 13.72
CA LEU A 119 8.26 -1.48 13.72
C LEU A 119 7.06 -2.11 14.44
N VAL A 120 6.78 -3.40 14.20
CA VAL A 120 5.72 -4.13 14.94
C VAL A 120 6.00 -4.10 16.44
N ARG A 121 7.22 -4.48 16.86
CA ARG A 121 7.60 -4.51 18.27
C ARG A 121 7.42 -3.13 18.91
N HIS A 122 7.89 -2.08 18.26
CA HIS A 122 7.78 -0.70 18.74
C HIS A 122 6.33 -0.26 18.94
N LEU A 123 5.46 -0.53 17.97
CA LEU A 123 4.04 -0.18 18.07
C LEU A 123 3.35 -0.95 19.20
N VAL A 124 3.69 -2.22 19.39
CA VAL A 124 3.17 -3.03 20.52
C VAL A 124 3.63 -2.48 21.86
N GLU A 125 4.92 -2.18 22.02
CA GLU A 125 5.49 -1.61 23.26
C GLU A 125 4.83 -0.28 23.63
N HIS A 126 4.48 0.53 22.63
CA HIS A 126 3.79 1.81 22.81
C HIS A 126 2.26 1.71 22.83
N ARG A 127 1.70 0.49 22.79
CA ARG A 127 0.25 0.23 22.76
C ARG A 127 -0.48 0.96 21.62
N ALA A 128 0.21 1.18 20.51
CA ALA A 128 -0.38 1.81 19.34
C ALA A 128 -1.39 0.85 18.68
N PRO A 129 -2.56 1.36 18.24
CA PRO A 129 -3.55 0.52 17.56
C PRO A 129 -2.98 -0.13 16.29
N MET A 130 -3.18 -1.45 16.14
CA MET A 130 -2.78 -2.19 14.94
C MET A 130 -3.64 -3.45 14.77
N MET A 131 -3.69 -3.99 13.55
CA MET A 131 -4.37 -5.27 13.27
C MET A 131 -3.40 -6.47 13.41
N LEU A 132 -3.90 -7.71 13.29
CA LEU A 132 -3.05 -8.90 13.13
C LEU A 132 -2.68 -9.09 11.65
N GLY A 133 -1.49 -9.62 11.37
CA GLY A 133 -1.04 -9.92 9.99
C GLY A 133 -0.76 -8.67 9.14
N THR A 134 -0.13 -7.65 9.74
CA THR A 134 -0.02 -6.30 9.17
C THR A 134 1.14 -6.11 8.20
N THR A 135 2.11 -7.02 8.16
CA THR A 135 3.36 -6.86 7.39
C THR A 135 3.30 -7.68 6.10
N PRO A 136 2.92 -7.09 4.96
CA PRO A 136 2.98 -7.80 3.69
C PRO A 136 4.43 -8.05 3.29
N GLU A 137 4.66 -9.08 2.47
CA GLU A 137 5.93 -9.21 1.76
C GLU A 137 6.17 -7.93 0.91
N PRO A 138 7.29 -7.22 1.07
CA PRO A 138 7.54 -5.99 0.34
C PRO A 138 7.53 -6.20 -1.18
N HIS A 139 6.72 -5.41 -1.87
CA HIS A 139 6.61 -5.37 -3.32
C HIS A 139 6.12 -3.99 -3.75
N LEU A 140 6.39 -3.62 -4.99
CA LEU A 140 5.92 -2.36 -5.58
C LEU A 140 4.87 -2.67 -6.65
N THR A 141 3.64 -2.18 -6.47
CA THR A 141 2.56 -2.40 -7.46
C THR A 141 2.67 -1.37 -8.58
N ILE A 142 2.76 -1.84 -9.83
CA ILE A 142 2.87 -0.99 -11.03
C ILE A 142 1.60 -0.97 -11.87
N ASN A 143 0.73 -1.99 -11.75
CA ASN A 143 -0.57 -2.00 -12.42
C ASN A 143 -1.59 -2.84 -11.62
N TYR A 144 -2.65 -2.18 -11.15
CA TYR A 144 -3.68 -2.81 -10.31
C TYR A 144 -4.68 -3.68 -11.08
N ALA A 145 -4.85 -3.45 -12.39
CA ALA A 145 -5.78 -4.24 -13.21
C ALA A 145 -5.26 -5.67 -13.45
N GLY A 146 -3.94 -5.88 -13.35
CA GLY A 146 -3.31 -7.09 -13.83
C GLY A 146 -3.26 -7.14 -15.37
N ASP A 147 -2.49 -8.07 -15.92
CA ASP A 147 -2.31 -8.19 -17.38
C ASP A 147 -2.38 -9.64 -17.90
N ARG A 148 -2.58 -10.60 -16.99
CA ARG A 148 -2.61 -12.05 -17.24
C ARG A 148 -1.31 -12.62 -17.86
N LEU A 149 -0.22 -11.84 -17.89
CA LEU A 149 1.07 -12.27 -18.42
C LEU A 149 1.89 -13.01 -17.35
N ARG A 150 2.74 -13.94 -17.80
CA ARG A 150 3.67 -14.66 -16.90
C ARG A 150 4.70 -13.71 -16.29
N GLY A 151 5.29 -14.14 -15.18
CA GLY A 151 6.38 -13.40 -14.55
C GLY A 151 7.64 -13.39 -15.40
N ALA A 152 8.34 -12.26 -15.44
CA ALA A 152 9.55 -12.06 -16.24
C ALA A 152 10.65 -11.40 -15.40
N LYS A 153 11.92 -11.64 -15.75
CA LYS A 153 13.04 -10.85 -15.21
C LYS A 153 13.01 -9.44 -15.81
N THR A 154 13.48 -8.46 -15.05
CA THR A 154 13.63 -7.07 -15.47
C THR A 154 15.00 -6.56 -15.01
N PRO A 155 15.59 -5.53 -15.64
CA PRO A 155 16.72 -4.82 -15.06
C PRO A 155 16.42 -4.44 -13.61
N PRO A 156 17.37 -4.65 -12.67
CA PRO A 156 17.13 -4.39 -11.26
C PRO A 156 16.73 -2.94 -10.99
N VAL A 157 15.69 -2.78 -10.19
CA VAL A 157 15.23 -1.52 -9.64
C VAL A 157 15.42 -1.60 -8.13
N GLY A 158 16.19 -0.68 -7.56
CA GLY A 158 16.42 -0.64 -6.13
C GLY A 158 16.78 0.76 -5.65
N TRP A 159 16.59 0.97 -4.36
CA TRP A 159 16.93 2.18 -3.63
C TRP A 159 17.03 1.88 -2.14
N THR A 160 17.66 2.77 -1.39
CA THR A 160 17.65 2.72 0.08
C THR A 160 16.41 3.45 0.58
N VAL A 161 15.62 2.78 1.43
CA VAL A 161 14.54 3.43 2.17
C VAL A 161 15.17 4.21 3.32
N ASP A 162 15.12 5.53 3.22
CA ASP A 162 15.62 6.51 4.19
C ASP A 162 14.50 7.29 4.89
N GLU A 163 13.25 7.12 4.49
CA GLU A 163 12.07 7.64 5.16
C GLU A 163 10.91 6.65 5.10
N ILE A 164 10.04 6.70 6.12
CA ILE A 164 8.71 6.09 6.08
C ILE A 164 7.63 7.16 6.16
N LEU A 165 6.49 6.86 5.52
CA LEU A 165 5.33 7.72 5.52
C LEU A 165 4.13 6.97 6.10
N LEU A 166 3.34 7.67 6.92
CA LEU A 166 2.02 7.22 7.32
C LEU A 166 1.01 7.83 6.36
N VAL A 167 0.32 6.98 5.60
CA VAL A 167 -0.53 7.41 4.49
C VAL A 167 -1.90 6.79 4.55
N GLU A 168 -2.90 7.64 4.44
CA GLU A 168 -4.27 7.26 4.15
C GLU A 168 -4.46 7.16 2.63
N SER A 169 -4.87 5.99 2.16
CA SER A 169 -5.21 5.77 0.75
C SER A 169 -6.72 5.85 0.57
N GLN A 170 -7.23 6.88 -0.12
CA GLN A 170 -8.65 6.98 -0.46
C GLN A 170 -8.98 6.08 -1.65
N VAL A 171 -9.57 4.92 -1.38
CA VAL A 171 -9.90 3.92 -2.41
C VAL A 171 -10.90 4.51 -3.42
N GLY A 172 -10.62 4.33 -4.71
CA GLY A 172 -11.45 4.85 -5.80
C GLY A 172 -11.12 6.28 -6.25
N LYS A 173 -10.30 7.02 -5.50
CA LYS A 173 -9.87 8.38 -5.86
C LYS A 173 -8.41 8.49 -6.31
N ALA A 174 -7.64 7.40 -6.17
CA ALA A 174 -6.21 7.38 -6.42
C ALA A 174 -5.47 8.50 -5.67
N THR A 175 -5.87 8.77 -4.42
CA THR A 175 -5.30 9.85 -3.60
C THR A 175 -4.63 9.28 -2.36
N HIS A 176 -3.42 9.76 -2.09
CA HIS A 176 -2.66 9.48 -0.86
C HIS A 176 -2.60 10.76 -0.01
N ILE A 177 -3.21 10.73 1.18
CA ILE A 177 -3.03 11.78 2.19
C ILE A 177 -1.90 11.36 3.12
N VAL A 178 -0.86 12.20 3.23
CA VAL A 178 0.26 11.97 4.13
C VAL A 178 -0.07 12.56 5.49
N HIS A 179 -0.07 11.72 6.52
CA HIS A 179 -0.30 12.11 7.92
C HIS A 179 1.00 12.39 8.67
N GLY A 180 2.12 11.86 8.20
CA GLY A 180 3.45 12.13 8.75
C GLY A 180 4.56 11.48 7.95
N ARG A 181 5.79 11.93 8.20
CA ARG A 181 7.02 11.43 7.59
C ARG A 181 8.08 11.29 8.67
N TRP A 182 8.76 10.16 8.71
CA TRP A 182 9.82 9.90 9.69
C TRP A 182 11.08 9.47 8.96
N PRO A 183 12.18 10.22 9.07
CA PRO A 183 13.46 9.81 8.53
C PRO A 183 13.97 8.58 9.27
N LEU A 184 14.68 7.73 8.55
CA LEU A 184 15.37 6.57 9.07
C LEU A 184 16.85 6.89 9.21
N ARG A 185 17.49 6.36 10.25
CA ARG A 185 18.91 6.57 10.46
C ARG A 185 19.70 5.79 9.42
N THR A 186 20.60 6.45 8.73
CA THR A 186 21.60 5.77 7.91
C THR A 186 22.53 5.01 8.83
N THR A 187 22.73 3.72 8.56
CA THR A 187 23.85 3.00 9.16
C THR A 187 25.11 3.51 8.47
N GLU A 188 25.88 4.37 9.14
CA GLU A 188 27.28 4.58 8.71
C GLU A 188 28.00 3.24 8.88
N ALA A 189 28.63 2.78 7.80
CA ALA A 189 29.38 1.53 7.74
C ALA A 189 30.73 1.65 8.47
#